data_AF-A0A7G1G2Q0-F1
#
_entry.id   AF-A0A7G1G2Q0-F1
#
_cell.length_a   1.000
_cell.length_b   1.000
_cell.length_c   1.000
_cell.angle_alpha   90.00
_cell.angle_beta   90.00
_cell.angle_gamma   90.00
#
_symmetry.space_group_name_H-M   'P 1'
#
loop_
_entity.id
_entity.type
_entity.pdbx_description
1 polymer ?
#
loop_
_entity_poly.entity_id
_entity_poly.type
_entity_poly.pdbx_seq_one_letter_code
_entity_poly.pdbx_strand_id
1 'polypeptide(L)'
;MKKFLILSLLILSIVAYSLTNDEIRYIATAYNKGFSRSIEEIKKYSMKENYLYDDFILNYYNYFLGKMELKDVLKSKTIISDKPFIPTKTYLKRSIEFKTYLNNIIDKNKNIIYEKIPILNKKSKKLNPTIIKKFKKREILKERVYKLLKAYKINMNDLNNYAEAIVDYTYTYLNSNITFYRKYNISSNFFKEKIVVKDIPVELLLSFMVAESRLRPYSYRIEIKNDKIYAFSIGFTHILVDADFAYISNVNDKFGNNKFDMYNFNLLSSLYFGNEKNKENYLSDIDLITLRGSILYASVLLQLIYEKIVL
;
A
#
# COMPACT_ATOMS: atom_id res chain seq x y z
N MET A 1 15.29 22.40 -58.03
CA MET A 1 13.94 22.09 -57.52
C MET A 1 14.07 20.99 -56.48
N LYS A 2 14.29 21.32 -55.19
CA LYS A 2 13.25 21.39 -54.14
C LYS A 2 12.24 20.23 -54.20
N LYS A 3 12.48 19.19 -53.39
CA LYS A 3 11.42 18.52 -52.62
C LYS A 3 11.96 18.25 -51.21
N PHE A 4 11.64 19.18 -50.32
CA PHE A 4 11.63 18.98 -48.88
C PHE A 4 10.63 17.86 -48.58
N LEU A 5 11.10 16.74 -48.04
CA LEU A 5 10.23 15.81 -47.35
C LEU A 5 10.12 16.33 -45.91
N ILE A 6 9.00 17.00 -45.62
CA ILE A 6 8.64 17.39 -44.26
C ILE A 6 8.35 16.10 -43.51
N LEU A 7 9.34 15.63 -42.76
CA LEU A 7 9.16 14.61 -41.73
C LEU A 7 8.41 15.30 -40.57
N SER A 8 7.08 15.27 -40.61
CA SER A 8 6.25 15.62 -39.46
C SER A 8 6.46 14.55 -38.39
N LEU A 9 7.53 14.70 -37.61
CA LEU A 9 7.64 14.08 -36.30
C LEU A 9 6.47 14.61 -35.46
N LEU A 10 5.38 13.84 -35.43
CA LEU A 10 4.48 13.84 -34.29
C LEU A 10 5.32 13.39 -33.10
N ILE A 11 5.94 14.35 -32.43
CA ILE A 11 6.34 14.21 -31.04
C ILE A 11 5.02 14.09 -30.28
N LEU A 12 4.51 12.85 -30.20
CA LEU A 12 3.66 12.44 -29.10
C LEU A 12 4.52 12.61 -27.85
N SER A 13 4.54 13.84 -27.33
CA SER A 13 4.82 14.08 -25.94
C SER A 13 3.76 13.28 -25.20
N ILE A 14 4.14 12.08 -24.75
CA ILE A 14 3.46 11.43 -23.65
C ILE A 14 3.72 12.38 -22.49
N VAL A 15 2.87 13.40 -22.36
CA VAL A 15 2.74 14.16 -21.13
C VAL A 15 2.34 13.11 -20.12
N ALA A 16 3.31 12.64 -19.34
CA ALA A 16 3.01 11.84 -18.17
C ALA A 16 2.06 12.70 -17.34
N TYR A 17 0.78 12.34 -17.34
CA TYR A 17 -0.25 13.08 -16.62
C TYR A 17 0.20 13.17 -15.16
N SER A 18 0.57 14.37 -14.73
CA SER A 18 0.99 14.60 -13.36
C SER A 18 -0.26 14.83 -12.54
N LEU A 19 -0.48 13.99 -11.53
CA LEU A 19 -1.56 14.20 -10.56
C LEU A 19 -1.45 15.60 -9.95
N THR A 20 -2.58 16.31 -9.93
CA THR A 20 -2.78 17.55 -9.19
C THR A 20 -2.73 17.28 -7.69
N ASN A 21 -2.47 18.33 -6.89
CA ASN A 21 -2.48 18.23 -5.44
C ASN A 21 -3.82 17.72 -4.90
N ASP A 22 -4.93 18.14 -5.51
CA ASP A 22 -6.28 17.72 -5.10
C ASP A 22 -6.52 16.24 -5.41
N GLU A 23 -6.11 15.75 -6.58
CA GLU A 23 -6.22 14.32 -6.91
C GLU A 23 -5.41 13.46 -5.92
N ILE A 24 -4.20 13.89 -5.54
CA ILE A 24 -3.39 13.20 -4.52
C ILE A 24 -4.13 13.16 -3.18
N ARG A 25 -4.72 14.29 -2.76
CA ARG A 25 -5.47 14.38 -1.51
C ARG A 25 -6.72 13.51 -1.53
N TYR A 26 -7.45 13.47 -2.64
CA TYR A 26 -8.64 12.64 -2.78
C TYR A 26 -8.29 11.16 -2.80
N ILE A 27 -7.21 10.76 -3.50
CA ILE A 27 -6.71 9.38 -3.47
C ILE A 27 -6.31 8.98 -2.04
N ALA A 28 -5.55 9.82 -1.34
CA ALA A 28 -5.18 9.61 0.06
C ALA A 28 -6.40 9.49 0.97
N THR A 29 -7.40 10.34 0.77
CA THR A 29 -8.64 10.33 1.54
C THR A 29 -9.46 9.08 1.30
N ALA A 30 -9.60 8.64 0.04
CA ALA A 30 -10.30 7.41 -0.29
C ALA A 30 -9.61 6.17 0.29
N TYR A 31 -8.27 6.15 0.29
CA TYR A 31 -7.48 5.09 0.89
C TYR A 31 -7.74 4.96 2.40
N ASN A 32 -7.74 6.09 3.12
CA ASN A 32 -7.89 6.11 4.58
C ASN A 32 -9.35 6.00 5.06
N LYS A 33 -10.29 6.70 4.41
CA LYS A 33 -11.70 6.77 4.81
C LYS A 33 -12.59 5.72 4.15
N GLY A 34 -12.04 4.96 3.21
CA GLY A 34 -12.71 3.88 2.52
C GLY A 34 -13.11 4.26 1.09
N PHE A 35 -12.74 3.41 0.15
CA PHE A 35 -12.99 3.60 -1.29
C PHE A 35 -14.49 3.52 -1.66
N SER A 36 -15.35 3.01 -0.77
CA SER A 36 -16.79 2.89 -0.99
C SER A 36 -17.54 4.23 -0.92
N ARG A 37 -16.93 5.25 -0.29
CA ARG A 37 -17.48 6.62 -0.18
C ARG A 37 -17.70 7.25 -1.55
N SER A 38 -18.75 8.06 -1.71
CA SER A 38 -18.93 8.89 -2.91
C SER A 38 -17.76 9.88 -3.10
N ILE A 39 -17.60 10.41 -4.32
CA ILE A 39 -16.56 11.41 -4.61
C ILE A 39 -16.81 12.68 -3.78
N GLU A 40 -18.07 13.07 -3.62
CA GLU A 40 -18.50 14.22 -2.83
C GLU A 40 -18.14 14.05 -1.35
N GLU A 41 -18.35 12.86 -0.78
CA GLU A 41 -17.92 12.57 0.59
C GLU A 41 -16.40 12.64 0.73
N ILE A 42 -15.65 12.09 -0.23
CA ILE A 42 -14.18 12.12 -0.23
C ILE A 42 -13.68 13.56 -0.24
N LYS A 43 -14.21 14.41 -1.13
CA LYS A 43 -13.91 15.85 -1.18
C LYS A 43 -14.24 16.55 0.14
N LYS A 44 -15.41 16.26 0.71
CA LYS A 44 -15.83 16.83 1.99
C LYS A 44 -14.90 16.41 3.13
N TYR A 45 -14.37 15.19 3.13
CA TYR A 45 -13.41 14.76 4.14
C TYR A 45 -12.05 15.44 4.00
N SER A 46 -11.53 15.58 2.77
CA SER A 46 -10.23 16.23 2.54
C SER A 46 -10.24 17.73 2.84
N MET A 47 -11.41 18.36 2.83
CA MET A 47 -11.57 19.79 3.19
C MET A 47 -11.74 20.04 4.70
N LYS A 48 -11.78 18.99 5.54
CA LYS A 48 -11.92 19.18 6.99
C LYS A 48 -10.62 19.70 7.58
N GLU A 49 -10.69 20.83 8.30
CA GLU A 49 -9.52 21.50 8.92
C GLU A 49 -8.62 20.57 9.75
N ASN A 50 -9.20 19.57 10.41
CA ASN A 50 -8.47 18.64 11.29
C ASN A 50 -8.10 17.31 10.61
N TYR A 51 -8.30 17.17 9.31
CA TYR A 51 -7.93 15.97 8.57
C TYR A 51 -6.56 16.18 7.92
N LEU A 52 -5.52 15.59 8.51
CA LEU A 52 -4.12 15.83 8.15
C LEU A 52 -3.45 14.68 7.37
N TYR A 53 -4.18 13.59 7.15
CA TYR A 53 -3.62 12.38 6.52
C TYR A 53 -3.29 12.61 5.03
N ASP A 54 -4.15 13.32 4.32
CA ASP A 54 -3.94 13.68 2.92
C ASP A 54 -2.80 14.70 2.75
N ASP A 55 -2.69 15.69 3.65
CA ASP A 55 -1.55 16.60 3.74
C ASP A 55 -0.23 15.86 3.97
N PHE A 56 -0.26 14.86 4.87
CA PHE A 56 0.90 14.00 5.13
C PHE A 56 1.33 13.31 3.82
N ILE A 57 0.42 12.63 3.13
CA ILE A 57 0.73 11.97 1.86
C ILE A 57 1.27 12.95 0.82
N LEU A 58 0.64 14.12 0.65
CA LEU A 58 1.06 15.14 -0.31
C LEU A 58 2.48 15.66 -0.04
N ASN A 59 2.84 15.88 1.23
CA ASN A 59 4.17 16.33 1.61
C ASN A 59 5.24 15.29 1.26
N TYR A 60 5.02 14.01 1.59
CA TYR A 60 5.97 12.96 1.21
C TYR A 60 6.01 12.74 -0.30
N TYR A 61 4.90 12.92 -1.01
CA TYR A 61 4.88 12.86 -2.47
C TYR A 61 5.76 13.95 -3.07
N ASN A 62 5.62 15.18 -2.59
CA ASN A 62 6.47 16.31 -2.99
C ASN A 62 7.94 16.09 -2.60
N TYR A 63 8.20 15.47 -1.46
CA TYR A 63 9.55 15.04 -1.09
C TYR A 63 10.13 14.04 -2.10
N PHE A 64 9.41 12.99 -2.46
CA PHE A 64 9.92 12.01 -3.42
C PHE A 64 10.07 12.58 -4.84
N LEU A 65 9.24 13.56 -5.22
CA LEU A 65 9.41 14.33 -6.46
C LEU A 65 10.62 15.28 -6.43
N GLY A 66 11.18 15.56 -5.25
CA GLY A 66 12.24 16.55 -5.07
C GLY A 66 11.78 18.00 -5.06
N LYS A 67 10.48 18.23 -4.85
CA LYS A 67 9.88 19.57 -4.64
C LYS A 67 9.98 20.04 -3.19
N MET A 68 10.35 19.14 -2.27
CA MET A 68 10.46 19.42 -0.83
C MET A 68 11.70 18.75 -0.24
N GLU A 69 12.29 19.40 0.75
CA GLU A 69 13.45 18.89 1.49
C GLU A 69 13.02 18.04 2.69
N LEU A 70 13.87 17.10 3.09
CA LEU A 70 13.57 16.19 4.20
C LEU A 70 13.27 16.96 5.50
N LYS A 71 14.05 18.01 5.78
CA LYS A 71 13.88 18.82 6.99
C LYS A 71 12.50 19.45 7.08
N ASP A 72 11.90 19.81 5.95
CA ASP A 72 10.61 20.51 5.90
C ASP A 72 9.47 19.51 6.06
N VAL A 73 9.60 18.32 5.46
CA VAL A 73 8.63 17.22 5.65
C VAL A 73 8.67 16.65 7.07
N LEU A 74 9.84 16.58 7.71
CA LEU A 74 9.93 16.15 9.11
C LEU A 74 9.41 17.22 10.09
N LYS A 75 9.43 18.50 9.69
CA LYS A 75 8.88 19.63 10.46
C LYS A 75 7.38 19.79 10.28
N SER A 76 6.84 19.41 9.12
CA SER A 76 5.41 19.18 8.98
C SER A 76 5.06 17.96 9.82
N LYS A 77 4.99 18.16 11.14
CA LYS A 77 4.21 17.32 12.03
C LYS A 77 2.76 17.49 11.58
N THR A 78 2.39 16.90 10.45
CA THR A 78 1.01 16.49 10.19
C THR A 78 0.78 15.38 11.19
N ILE A 79 0.31 15.82 12.35
CA ILE A 79 0.02 14.98 13.49
C ILE A 79 -1.07 14.02 13.03
N ILE A 80 -0.67 12.80 12.69
CA ILE A 80 -1.61 11.69 12.57
C ILE A 80 -2.08 11.42 14.02
N SER A 81 -3.15 12.13 14.41
CA SER A 81 -3.85 12.13 15.71
C SER A 81 -3.20 12.90 16.87
N ASP A 82 -3.69 14.12 17.14
CA ASP A 82 -3.31 14.98 18.29
C ASP A 82 -4.13 14.70 19.55
N LYS A 83 -4.97 13.66 19.52
CA LYS A 83 -5.33 12.98 20.75
C LYS A 83 -4.39 11.79 20.88
N PRO A 84 -3.55 11.70 21.92
CA PRO A 84 -2.92 10.45 22.23
C PRO A 84 -4.07 9.46 22.38
N PHE A 85 -4.15 8.49 21.47
CA PHE A 85 -4.95 7.31 21.73
C PHE A 85 -4.41 6.77 23.04
N ILE A 86 -5.17 6.92 24.13
CA ILE A 86 -4.81 6.32 25.41
C ILE A 86 -5.25 4.87 25.26
N PRO A 87 -4.31 3.95 25.00
CA PRO A 87 -4.69 2.58 24.76
C PRO A 87 -5.33 2.03 26.05
N THR A 88 -6.50 1.45 25.93
CA THR A 88 -7.12 0.74 27.05
C THR A 88 -6.21 -0.42 27.48
N LYS A 89 -6.34 -0.89 28.72
CA LYS A 89 -5.62 -2.09 29.20
C LYS A 89 -5.84 -3.28 28.27
N THR A 90 -7.06 -3.42 27.76
CA THR A 90 -7.43 -4.39 26.73
C THR A 90 -6.64 -4.18 25.45
N TYR A 91 -6.57 -2.95 24.91
CA TYR A 91 -5.80 -2.68 23.71
C TYR A 91 -4.32 -3.02 23.86
N LEU A 92 -3.71 -2.65 24.99
CA LEU A 92 -2.31 -2.97 25.28
C LEU A 92 -2.09 -4.49 25.33
N LYS A 93 -2.96 -5.22 26.03
CA LYS A 93 -2.89 -6.69 26.12
C LYS A 93 -2.98 -7.33 24.73
N ARG A 94 -3.96 -6.94 23.92
CA ARG A 94 -4.17 -7.47 22.57
C ARG A 94 -3.04 -7.10 21.61
N SER A 95 -2.48 -5.90 21.75
CA SER A 95 -1.29 -5.48 21.00
C SER A 95 -0.07 -6.32 21.33
N ILE A 96 0.15 -6.66 22.62
CA ILE A 96 1.24 -7.56 23.03
C ILE A 96 1.05 -8.95 22.41
N GLU A 97 -0.16 -9.51 22.46
CA GLU A 97 -0.47 -10.83 21.89
C GLU A 97 -0.24 -10.85 20.37
N PHE A 98 -0.70 -9.83 19.65
CA PHE A 98 -0.46 -9.70 18.20
C PHE A 98 1.03 -9.54 17.87
N LYS A 99 1.75 -8.73 18.66
CA LYS A 99 3.20 -8.57 18.52
C LYS A 99 3.94 -9.88 18.71
N THR A 100 3.56 -10.68 19.71
CA THR A 100 4.16 -12.00 19.94
C THR A 100 3.91 -12.93 18.75
N TYR A 101 2.70 -12.92 18.19
CA TYR A 101 2.41 -13.67 16.97
C TYR A 101 3.30 -13.27 15.80
N LEU A 102 3.42 -11.97 15.52
CA LEU A 102 4.30 -11.46 14.45
C LEU A 102 5.77 -11.83 14.70
N ASN A 103 6.26 -11.68 15.92
CA ASN A 103 7.63 -12.06 16.28
C ASN A 103 7.88 -13.56 16.02
N ASN A 104 6.94 -14.44 16.37
CA ASN A 104 7.07 -15.87 16.11
C ASN A 104 7.20 -16.19 14.62
N ILE A 105 6.56 -15.40 13.74
CA ILE A 105 6.68 -15.56 12.29
C ILE A 105 8.05 -15.07 11.82
N ILE A 106 8.46 -13.89 12.29
CA ILE A 106 9.73 -13.26 11.93
C ILE A 106 10.93 -14.11 12.39
N ASP A 107 10.86 -14.67 13.59
CA ASP A 107 11.93 -15.49 14.15
C ASP A 107 12.10 -16.81 13.37
N LYS A 108 10.99 -17.37 12.88
CA LYS A 108 11.01 -18.53 11.97
C LYS A 108 11.54 -18.18 10.58
N ASN A 109 11.48 -16.91 10.18
CA ASN A 109 11.86 -16.47 8.85
C ASN A 109 12.49 -15.07 8.85
N LYS A 110 13.80 -15.03 9.13
CA LYS A 110 14.57 -13.79 9.26
C LYS A 110 14.61 -12.92 8.00
N ASN A 111 14.31 -13.49 6.82
CA ASN A 111 14.35 -12.79 5.54
C ASN A 111 12.97 -12.59 4.90
N ILE A 112 11.88 -12.82 5.65
CA ILE A 112 10.50 -12.76 5.16
C ILE A 112 10.18 -11.50 4.35
N ILE A 113 10.77 -10.36 4.71
CA ILE A 113 10.59 -9.06 4.03
C ILE A 113 10.83 -9.15 2.51
N TYR A 114 11.82 -9.93 2.08
CA TYR A 114 12.28 -10.00 0.69
C TYR A 114 11.69 -11.18 -0.08
N GLU A 115 10.89 -12.01 0.60
CA GLU A 115 10.39 -13.24 0.03
C GLU A 115 9.45 -13.02 -1.15
N LYS A 116 9.35 -14.08 -1.95
CA LYS A 116 8.38 -14.14 -3.03
C LYS A 116 7.02 -14.47 -2.44
N ILE A 117 6.00 -13.89 -3.04
CA ILE A 117 4.62 -14.33 -2.80
C ILE A 117 4.53 -15.80 -3.21
N PRO A 118 3.98 -16.70 -2.38
CA PRO A 118 3.86 -18.12 -2.70
C PRO A 118 3.21 -18.37 -4.06
N ILE A 119 3.70 -19.39 -4.77
CA ILE A 119 3.31 -19.71 -6.14
C ILE A 119 2.65 -21.08 -6.16
N LEU A 120 1.33 -21.14 -6.36
CA LEU A 120 0.61 -22.42 -6.49
C LEU A 120 0.30 -22.81 -7.95
N ASN A 121 0.41 -21.92 -8.93
CA ASN A 121 0.23 -22.23 -10.36
C ASN A 121 0.94 -21.25 -11.32
N LYS A 122 0.96 -21.51 -12.64
CA LYS A 122 1.66 -20.67 -13.67
C LYS A 122 1.17 -19.21 -13.78
N LYS A 123 -0.03 -18.85 -13.26
CA LYS A 123 -0.51 -17.45 -13.20
C LYS A 123 0.30 -16.58 -12.22
N SER A 124 1.15 -17.21 -11.41
CA SER A 124 2.03 -16.61 -10.39
C SER A 124 3.14 -15.68 -10.88
N LYS A 125 3.58 -15.77 -12.14
CA LYS A 125 4.60 -14.83 -12.67
C LYS A 125 4.13 -13.38 -12.56
N LYS A 126 2.82 -13.15 -12.63
CA LYS A 126 2.20 -11.83 -12.43
C LYS A 126 2.31 -11.33 -10.99
N LEU A 127 2.29 -12.23 -10.01
CA LEU A 127 2.41 -11.88 -8.59
C LEU A 127 3.86 -11.63 -8.18
N ASN A 128 4.82 -12.19 -8.92
CA ASN A 128 6.25 -12.03 -8.70
C ASN A 128 6.97 -11.57 -9.98
N PRO A 129 6.72 -10.34 -10.46
CA PRO A 129 7.42 -9.79 -11.62
C PRO A 129 8.94 -9.76 -11.40
N THR A 130 9.67 -9.87 -12.51
CA THR A 130 11.13 -9.70 -12.56
C THR A 130 11.49 -8.28 -12.12
N ILE A 131 12.42 -8.17 -11.18
CA ILE A 131 12.81 -6.88 -10.59
C ILE A 131 13.47 -6.00 -11.65
N ILE A 132 12.97 -4.77 -11.79
CA ILE A 132 13.51 -3.74 -12.67
C ILE A 132 14.46 -2.86 -11.85
N LYS A 133 15.75 -2.93 -12.16
CA LYS A 133 16.82 -2.17 -11.47
C LYS A 133 17.37 -0.99 -12.27
N LYS A 134 16.88 -0.76 -13.49
CA LYS A 134 17.37 0.31 -14.38
C LYS A 134 16.23 1.24 -14.75
N PHE A 135 16.18 2.42 -14.13
CA PHE A 135 15.21 3.47 -14.44
C PHE A 135 15.73 4.85 -13.99
N LYS A 136 15.29 5.90 -14.69
CA LYS A 136 15.87 7.27 -14.61
C LYS A 136 15.97 7.84 -13.20
N LYS A 137 14.95 7.61 -12.35
CA LYS A 137 14.85 8.21 -11.00
C LYS A 137 15.40 7.33 -9.88
N ARG A 138 15.97 6.15 -10.19
CA ARG A 138 16.34 5.14 -9.20
C ARG A 138 17.21 5.66 -8.06
N GLU A 139 18.35 6.26 -8.40
CA GLU A 139 19.33 6.67 -7.40
C GLU A 139 18.80 7.77 -6.48
N ILE A 140 18.06 8.74 -7.05
CA ILE A 140 17.43 9.83 -6.29
C ILE A 140 16.37 9.28 -5.31
N LEU A 141 15.51 8.37 -5.76
CA LEU A 141 14.50 7.76 -4.90
C LEU A 141 15.14 6.89 -3.82
N LYS A 142 16.17 6.11 -4.15
CA LYS A 142 16.93 5.30 -3.19
C LYS A 142 17.55 6.18 -2.11
N GLU A 143 18.20 7.28 -2.49
CA GLU A 143 18.79 8.23 -1.55
C GLU A 143 17.74 8.85 -0.61
N ARG A 144 16.58 9.22 -1.15
CA ARG A 144 15.47 9.79 -0.36
C ARG A 144 14.88 8.77 0.62
N VAL A 145 14.65 7.53 0.19
CA VAL A 145 14.23 6.44 1.08
C VAL A 145 15.29 6.19 2.16
N TYR A 146 16.57 6.11 1.80
CA TYR A 146 17.66 5.91 2.74
C TYR A 146 17.74 7.02 3.81
N LYS A 147 17.60 8.28 3.40
CA LYS A 147 17.57 9.43 4.31
C LYS A 147 16.38 9.35 5.29
N LEU A 148 15.20 8.91 4.83
CA LEU A 148 14.04 8.67 5.70
C LEU A 148 14.29 7.54 6.70
N LEU A 149 14.84 6.41 6.25
CA LEU A 149 15.16 5.27 7.11
C LEU A 149 16.13 5.69 8.23
N LYS A 150 17.15 6.51 7.91
CA LYS A 150 18.04 7.12 8.90
C LYS A 150 17.30 8.04 9.87
N ALA A 151 16.48 8.95 9.36
CA ALA A 151 15.72 9.89 10.19
C ALA A 151 14.78 9.16 11.18
N TYR A 152 14.18 8.06 10.76
CA TYR A 152 13.32 7.22 11.60
C TYR A 152 14.06 6.22 12.48
N LYS A 153 15.40 6.21 12.43
CA LYS A 153 16.26 5.30 13.20
C LYS A 153 15.85 3.83 13.00
N ILE A 154 15.55 3.45 11.75
CA ILE A 154 15.24 2.07 11.41
C ILE A 154 16.48 1.22 11.63
N ASN A 155 16.34 0.15 12.43
CA ASN A 155 17.42 -0.77 12.71
C ASN A 155 17.32 -1.96 11.74
N MET A 156 18.09 -1.89 10.65
CA MET A 156 18.29 -2.99 9.70
C MET A 156 19.79 -3.14 9.48
N ASN A 157 20.25 -4.39 9.35
CA ASN A 157 21.68 -4.70 9.16
C ASN A 157 22.28 -3.99 7.94
N ASP A 158 21.49 -3.79 6.88
CA ASP A 158 21.89 -3.06 5.68
C ASP A 158 20.78 -2.12 5.20
N LEU A 159 20.87 -0.85 5.63
CA LEU A 159 19.92 0.19 5.24
C LEU A 159 19.98 0.54 3.75
N ASN A 160 21.14 0.38 3.11
CA ASN A 160 21.28 0.74 1.70
C ASN A 160 20.59 -0.31 0.82
N ASN A 161 20.83 -1.59 1.08
CA ASN A 161 20.12 -2.68 0.39
C ASN A 161 18.62 -2.66 0.68
N TYR A 162 18.22 -2.29 1.90
CA TYR A 162 16.81 -2.13 2.23
C TYR A 162 16.14 -0.98 1.47
N ALA A 163 16.80 0.19 1.39
CA ALA A 163 16.32 1.31 0.60
C ALA A 163 16.23 0.96 -0.90
N GLU A 164 17.25 0.28 -1.43
CA GLU A 164 17.27 -0.23 -2.80
C GLU A 164 16.07 -1.15 -3.06
N ALA A 165 15.83 -2.12 -2.19
CA ALA A 165 14.73 -3.05 -2.32
C ALA A 165 13.37 -2.34 -2.30
N ILE A 166 13.13 -1.41 -1.37
CA ILE A 166 11.87 -0.65 -1.33
C ILE A 166 11.62 0.03 -2.68
N VAL A 167 12.61 0.72 -3.25
CA VAL A 167 12.44 1.47 -4.51
C VAL A 167 12.30 0.52 -5.70
N ASP A 168 13.19 -0.46 -5.84
CA ASP A 168 13.21 -1.38 -6.98
C ASP A 168 11.93 -2.20 -7.06
N TYR A 169 11.44 -2.72 -5.93
CA TYR A 169 10.18 -3.46 -5.91
C TYR A 169 9.00 -2.54 -6.22
N THR A 170 8.95 -1.34 -5.63
CA THR A 170 7.86 -0.38 -5.90
C THR A 170 7.80 -0.01 -7.37
N TYR A 171 8.94 0.34 -7.97
CA TYR A 171 9.04 0.63 -9.40
C TYR A 171 8.59 -0.57 -10.24
N THR A 172 9.08 -1.77 -9.90
CA THR A 172 8.78 -2.99 -10.63
C THR A 172 7.28 -3.23 -10.76
N TYR A 173 6.52 -3.22 -9.65
CA TYR A 173 5.09 -3.52 -9.70
C TYR A 173 4.30 -2.45 -10.45
N LEU A 174 4.68 -1.19 -10.33
CA LEU A 174 4.00 -0.07 -10.99
C LEU A 174 4.34 0.07 -12.48
N ASN A 175 5.43 -0.55 -12.94
CA ASN A 175 5.89 -0.46 -14.34
C ASN A 175 5.90 -1.81 -15.08
N SER A 176 5.39 -2.88 -14.46
CA SER A 176 5.26 -4.20 -15.10
C SER A 176 3.93 -4.38 -15.83
N ASN A 177 3.04 -3.38 -15.83
CA ASN A 177 1.71 -3.42 -16.45
C ASN A 177 0.91 -4.67 -16.03
N ILE A 178 1.00 -5.03 -14.75
CA ILE A 178 0.39 -6.25 -14.25
C ILE A 178 -1.12 -6.15 -14.42
N THR A 179 -1.69 -7.15 -15.09
CA THR A 179 -3.12 -7.18 -15.41
C THR A 179 -3.84 -8.26 -14.61
N PHE A 180 -4.89 -7.85 -13.91
CA PHE A 180 -5.80 -8.70 -13.16
C PHE A 180 -7.21 -8.65 -13.76
N TYR A 181 -7.89 -9.79 -13.66
CA TYR A 181 -9.29 -9.93 -14.08
C TYR A 181 -10.09 -10.37 -12.87
N ARG A 182 -11.27 -9.76 -12.70
CA ARG A 182 -12.19 -10.06 -11.63
C ARG A 182 -12.74 -11.47 -11.82
N LYS A 183 -12.65 -12.32 -10.78
CA LYS A 183 -12.95 -13.76 -10.87
C LYS A 183 -14.45 -14.06 -11.06
N TYR A 184 -15.34 -13.19 -10.57
CA TYR A 184 -16.78 -13.38 -10.60
C TYR A 184 -17.50 -12.04 -10.74
N ASN A 185 -18.73 -12.03 -11.26
CA ASN A 185 -19.55 -10.82 -11.44
C ASN A 185 -20.14 -10.31 -10.12
N ILE A 186 -20.12 -8.99 -9.92
CA ILE A 186 -20.62 -8.27 -8.75
C ILE A 186 -21.19 -6.93 -9.23
N SER A 187 -22.13 -6.36 -8.47
CA SER A 187 -22.83 -5.10 -8.78
C SER A 187 -22.03 -3.81 -8.46
N SER A 188 -20.72 -3.90 -8.29
CA SER A 188 -19.89 -2.75 -7.89
C SER A 188 -19.28 -2.04 -9.10
N ASN A 189 -19.49 -0.72 -9.17
CA ASN A 189 -18.85 0.14 -10.17
C ASN A 189 -17.38 0.47 -9.85
N PHE A 190 -16.96 0.24 -8.60
CA PHE A 190 -15.58 0.48 -8.16
C PHE A 190 -14.66 -0.67 -8.61
N PHE A 191 -15.05 -1.93 -8.34
CA PHE A 191 -14.25 -3.10 -8.67
C PHE A 191 -14.40 -3.47 -10.15
N LYS A 192 -13.51 -2.92 -10.98
CA LYS A 192 -13.52 -3.16 -12.43
C LYS A 192 -13.32 -4.63 -12.79
N GLU A 193 -13.86 -5.02 -13.94
CA GLU A 193 -13.65 -6.36 -14.50
C GLU A 193 -12.17 -6.61 -14.82
N LYS A 194 -11.48 -5.60 -15.34
CA LYS A 194 -10.05 -5.65 -15.65
C LYS A 194 -9.34 -4.49 -14.97
N ILE A 195 -8.22 -4.78 -14.33
CA ILE A 195 -7.31 -3.78 -13.75
C ILE A 195 -5.96 -3.92 -14.43
N VAL A 196 -5.37 -2.82 -14.86
CA VAL A 196 -3.98 -2.74 -15.30
C VAL A 196 -3.25 -1.78 -14.38
N VAL A 197 -2.29 -2.28 -13.60
CA VAL A 197 -1.49 -1.46 -12.70
C VAL A 197 -0.45 -0.70 -13.54
N LYS A 198 -0.68 0.58 -13.79
CA LYS A 198 0.21 1.42 -14.62
C LYS A 198 0.15 2.93 -14.34
N ASP A 199 -0.93 3.43 -13.74
CA ASP A 199 -1.17 4.88 -13.67
C ASP A 199 -0.72 5.49 -12.34
N ILE A 200 -0.33 4.65 -11.37
CA ILE A 200 0.13 5.10 -10.05
C ILE A 200 1.62 5.48 -10.09
N PRO A 201 1.99 6.73 -9.75
CA PRO A 201 3.39 7.12 -9.64
C PRO A 201 4.11 6.39 -8.50
N VAL A 202 5.39 6.08 -8.70
CA VAL A 202 6.24 5.42 -7.68
C VAL A 202 6.33 6.26 -6.42
N GLU A 203 6.47 7.57 -6.57
CA GLU A 203 6.52 8.53 -5.48
C GLU A 203 5.25 8.49 -4.62
N LEU A 204 4.09 8.22 -5.22
CA LEU A 204 2.82 8.17 -4.49
C LEU A 204 2.76 6.93 -3.61
N LEU A 205 3.06 5.74 -4.14
CA LEU A 205 3.07 4.52 -3.34
C LEU A 205 4.13 4.56 -2.23
N LEU A 206 5.32 5.12 -2.49
CA LEU A 206 6.32 5.36 -1.44
C LEU A 206 5.78 6.27 -0.33
N SER A 207 4.98 7.29 -0.68
CA SER A 207 4.36 8.19 0.30
C SER A 207 3.38 7.46 1.20
N PHE A 208 2.56 6.56 0.64
CA PHE A 208 1.69 5.68 1.44
C PHE A 208 2.49 4.77 2.38
N MET A 209 3.60 4.19 1.92
CA MET A 209 4.43 3.36 2.80
C MET A 209 5.02 4.16 3.98
N VAL A 210 5.36 5.43 3.76
CA VAL A 210 5.82 6.31 4.84
C VAL A 210 4.68 6.65 5.80
N ALA A 211 3.50 6.99 5.29
CA ALA A 211 2.34 7.36 6.11
C ALA A 211 1.84 6.20 6.97
N GLU A 212 1.76 5.01 6.38
CA GLU A 212 1.19 3.86 7.05
C GLU A 212 2.16 3.24 8.03
N SER A 213 3.40 2.98 7.60
CA SER A 213 4.35 2.18 8.40
C SER A 213 5.63 2.91 8.78
N ARG A 214 5.85 4.13 8.28
CA ARG A 214 7.16 4.80 8.29
C ARG A 214 8.26 3.87 7.73
N LEU A 215 7.92 3.13 6.68
CA LEU A 215 8.77 2.13 6.02
C LEU A 215 9.19 0.97 6.94
N ARG A 216 8.35 0.57 7.89
CA ARG A 216 8.60 -0.60 8.77
C ARG A 216 7.81 -1.81 8.26
N PRO A 217 8.45 -2.96 8.04
CA PRO A 217 7.77 -4.14 7.48
C PRO A 217 6.84 -4.81 8.49
N TYR A 218 7.06 -4.59 9.79
CA TYR A 218 6.31 -5.20 10.88
C TYR A 218 5.45 -4.16 11.62
N SER A 219 5.22 -3.01 10.99
CA SER A 219 4.23 -2.07 11.50
C SER A 219 2.86 -2.72 11.46
N TYR A 220 2.05 -2.45 12.48
CA TYR A 220 0.71 -2.98 12.56
C TYR A 220 -0.25 -2.04 13.28
N ARG A 221 -1.53 -2.27 13.03
CA ARG A 221 -2.65 -1.70 13.78
C ARG A 221 -3.69 -2.79 13.98
N ILE A 222 -4.38 -2.74 15.12
CA ILE A 222 -5.46 -3.67 15.45
C ILE A 222 -6.72 -2.88 15.77
N GLU A 223 -7.85 -3.45 15.40
CA GLU A 223 -9.18 -2.96 15.75
C GLU A 223 -9.83 -3.94 16.72
N ILE A 224 -10.30 -3.44 17.86
CA ILE A 224 -10.77 -4.27 18.96
C ILE A 224 -12.22 -3.95 19.28
N LYS A 225 -13.02 -5.01 19.44
CA LYS A 225 -14.40 -4.93 19.92
C LYS A 225 -14.68 -6.14 20.80
N ASN A 226 -15.33 -5.93 21.94
CA ASN A 226 -15.67 -7.00 22.90
C ASN A 226 -14.46 -7.88 23.27
N ASP A 227 -13.31 -7.25 23.52
CA ASP A 227 -12.04 -7.92 23.86
C ASP A 227 -11.49 -8.87 22.77
N LYS A 228 -11.98 -8.77 21.53
CA LYS A 228 -11.45 -9.50 20.37
C LYS A 228 -10.86 -8.55 19.33
N ILE A 229 -9.79 -8.99 18.68
CA ILE A 229 -9.24 -8.32 17.49
C ILE A 229 -10.11 -8.74 16.31
N TYR A 230 -10.98 -7.85 15.82
CA TYR A 230 -11.88 -8.17 14.70
C TYR A 230 -11.30 -7.77 13.34
N ALA A 231 -10.35 -6.84 13.32
CA ALA A 231 -9.62 -6.48 12.13
C ALA A 231 -8.21 -6.05 12.50
N PHE A 232 -7.29 -6.17 11.56
CA PHE A 232 -5.93 -5.67 11.73
C PHE A 232 -5.34 -5.27 10.38
N SER A 233 -4.29 -4.47 10.41
CA SER A 233 -3.50 -4.14 9.23
C SER A 233 -2.03 -4.30 9.57
N ILE A 234 -1.24 -4.85 8.65
CA ILE A 234 0.19 -5.09 8.82
C ILE A 234 0.97 -4.67 7.59
N GLY A 235 2.29 -4.60 7.74
CA GLY A 235 3.19 -4.39 6.60
C GLY A 235 3.43 -2.92 6.28
N PHE A 236 3.89 -2.68 5.06
CA PHE A 236 4.33 -1.35 4.64
C PHE A 236 3.16 -0.40 4.40
N THR A 237 2.04 -0.94 3.94
CA THR A 237 0.91 -0.19 3.40
C THR A 237 -0.37 -0.37 4.22
N HIS A 238 -0.33 -1.16 5.30
CA HIS A 238 -1.47 -1.35 6.22
C HIS A 238 -2.80 -1.65 5.51
N ILE A 239 -2.81 -2.62 4.61
CA ILE A 239 -4.05 -3.15 4.04
C ILE A 239 -4.86 -3.81 5.16
N LEU A 240 -6.11 -3.38 5.32
CA LEU A 240 -6.99 -3.89 6.38
C LEU A 240 -7.44 -5.32 6.06
N VAL A 241 -7.26 -6.19 7.06
CA VAL A 241 -7.56 -7.62 7.06
C VAL A 241 -8.71 -7.86 8.03
N ASP A 242 -9.69 -8.63 7.56
CA ASP A 242 -10.71 -9.23 8.41
C ASP A 242 -10.09 -10.37 9.23
N ALA A 243 -10.09 -10.22 10.56
CA ALA A 243 -9.45 -11.18 11.43
C ALA A 243 -10.12 -12.57 11.35
N ASP A 244 -11.42 -12.64 11.04
CA ASP A 244 -12.11 -13.93 10.86
C ASP A 244 -11.62 -14.70 9.61
N PHE A 245 -10.98 -14.02 8.67
CA PHE A 245 -10.41 -14.65 7.47
C PHE A 245 -8.94 -15.05 7.64
N ALA A 246 -8.22 -14.36 8.52
CA ALA A 246 -6.80 -14.57 8.73
C ALA A 246 -6.52 -15.95 9.35
N TYR A 247 -5.40 -16.58 8.99
CA TYR A 247 -5.06 -17.90 9.54
C TYR A 247 -5.06 -17.94 11.08
N ILE A 248 -4.67 -16.84 11.72
CA ILE A 248 -4.57 -16.73 13.18
C ILE A 248 -5.90 -16.96 13.91
N SER A 249 -7.06 -16.67 13.32
CA SER A 249 -8.36 -16.90 13.97
C SER A 249 -8.67 -18.37 14.18
N ASN A 250 -8.13 -19.26 13.34
CA ASN A 250 -8.31 -20.71 13.48
C ASN A 250 -7.54 -21.30 14.65
N VAL A 251 -6.51 -20.61 15.13
CA VAL A 251 -5.60 -21.08 16.19
C VAL A 251 -5.67 -20.22 17.46
N ASN A 252 -6.46 -19.15 17.43
CA ASN A 252 -6.57 -18.20 18.53
C ASN A 252 -7.95 -17.50 18.54
N ASP A 253 -8.81 -17.90 19.48
CA ASP A 253 -10.21 -17.44 19.65
C ASP A 253 -10.36 -15.94 19.98
N LYS A 254 -9.24 -15.27 20.24
CA LYS A 254 -9.10 -13.83 20.48
C LYS A 254 -9.12 -13.02 19.18
N PHE A 255 -9.00 -13.69 18.04
CA PHE A 255 -9.08 -13.11 16.70
C PHE A 255 -10.42 -13.45 16.06
N GLY A 256 -10.99 -12.46 15.38
CA GLY A 256 -12.31 -12.57 14.76
C GLY A 256 -13.45 -12.20 15.71
N ASN A 257 -14.60 -11.90 15.13
CA ASN A 257 -15.86 -11.64 15.81
C ASN A 257 -17.02 -12.50 15.23
N ASN A 258 -16.70 -13.53 14.45
CA ASN A 258 -17.62 -14.39 13.70
C ASN A 258 -18.44 -13.64 12.64
N LYS A 259 -17.99 -12.47 12.18
CA LYS A 259 -18.65 -11.67 11.15
C LYS A 259 -17.68 -11.38 10.01
N PHE A 260 -17.95 -11.99 8.86
CA PHE A 260 -17.18 -11.78 7.63
C PHE A 260 -17.53 -10.43 6.99
N ASP A 261 -16.83 -9.38 7.41
CA ASP A 261 -16.96 -8.02 6.89
C ASP A 261 -16.27 -7.83 5.53
N MET A 262 -15.37 -8.74 5.15
CA MET A 262 -14.59 -8.71 3.89
C MET A 262 -13.89 -7.35 3.68
N TYR A 263 -12.88 -7.04 4.49
CA TYR A 263 -12.07 -5.83 4.30
C TYR A 263 -11.17 -5.91 3.05
N ASN A 264 -10.36 -4.88 2.83
CA ASN A 264 -9.56 -4.66 1.61
C ASN A 264 -8.76 -5.89 1.19
N PHE A 265 -8.06 -6.54 2.13
CA PHE A 265 -7.32 -7.76 1.84
C PHE A 265 -8.25 -8.83 1.28
N ASN A 266 -9.33 -9.15 1.98
CA ASN A 266 -10.25 -10.24 1.66
C ASN A 266 -10.95 -10.02 0.30
N LEU A 267 -11.35 -8.77 0.02
CA LEU A 267 -11.97 -8.39 -1.25
C LEU A 267 -10.98 -8.55 -2.41
N LEU A 268 -9.79 -7.97 -2.32
CA LEU A 268 -8.80 -8.04 -3.40
C LEU A 268 -8.29 -9.47 -3.61
N SER A 269 -8.04 -10.20 -2.53
CA SER A 269 -7.66 -11.61 -2.54
C SER A 269 -8.66 -12.45 -3.34
N SER A 270 -9.95 -12.31 -3.02
CA SER A 270 -11.00 -13.13 -3.63
C SER A 270 -11.35 -12.68 -5.05
N LEU A 271 -11.35 -11.37 -5.31
CA LEU A 271 -11.72 -10.82 -6.62
C LEU A 271 -10.61 -10.96 -7.65
N TYR A 272 -9.35 -10.75 -7.29
CA TYR A 272 -8.26 -10.59 -8.26
C TYR A 272 -7.10 -11.56 -8.09
N PHE A 273 -6.82 -12.02 -6.87
CA PHE A 273 -5.60 -12.80 -6.59
C PHE A 273 -5.82 -14.31 -6.43
N GLY A 274 -7.07 -14.76 -6.52
CA GLY A 274 -7.40 -16.17 -6.70
C GLY A 274 -7.96 -16.86 -5.46
N ASN A 275 -7.93 -16.21 -4.29
CA ASN A 275 -8.50 -16.78 -3.08
C ASN A 275 -9.98 -17.14 -3.28
N GLU A 276 -10.43 -18.19 -2.62
CA GLU A 276 -11.85 -18.45 -2.45
C GLU A 276 -12.47 -17.43 -1.49
N LYS A 277 -13.80 -17.28 -1.57
CA LYS A 277 -14.52 -16.48 -0.58
C LYS A 277 -14.32 -17.15 0.79
N ASN A 278 -13.90 -16.35 1.77
CA ASN A 278 -13.64 -16.76 3.16
C ASN A 278 -12.46 -17.73 3.38
N LYS A 279 -11.46 -17.80 2.49
CA LYS A 279 -10.28 -18.66 2.69
C LYS A 279 -8.97 -18.05 2.18
N GLU A 280 -7.88 -18.31 2.90
CA GLU A 280 -6.49 -18.05 2.48
C GLU A 280 -5.89 -19.25 1.75
N ASN A 281 -6.47 -19.64 0.62
CA ASN A 281 -5.99 -20.80 -0.16
C ASN A 281 -4.94 -20.45 -1.23
N TYR A 282 -4.66 -19.17 -1.48
CA TYR A 282 -3.64 -18.75 -2.45
C TYR A 282 -2.67 -17.70 -1.89
N LEU A 283 -3.20 -16.61 -1.33
CA LEU A 283 -2.46 -15.58 -0.59
C LEU A 283 -2.90 -15.57 0.88
N SER A 284 -1.94 -15.36 1.77
CA SER A 284 -2.14 -15.23 3.21
C SER A 284 -1.96 -13.79 3.66
N ASP A 285 -2.60 -13.41 4.77
CA ASP A 285 -2.37 -12.11 5.41
C ASP A 285 -0.89 -11.85 5.69
N ILE A 286 -0.11 -12.91 5.98
CA ILE A 286 1.33 -12.83 6.20
C ILE A 286 2.11 -12.34 4.98
N ASP A 287 1.61 -12.53 3.77
CA ASP A 287 2.25 -12.01 2.56
C ASP A 287 2.34 -10.47 2.59
N LEU A 288 1.46 -9.80 3.34
CA LEU A 288 1.48 -8.34 3.53
C LEU A 288 2.74 -7.87 4.28
N ILE A 289 3.43 -8.72 5.02
CA ILE A 289 4.72 -8.38 5.67
C ILE A 289 5.84 -8.23 4.62
N THR A 290 5.74 -8.96 3.51
CA THR A 290 6.72 -8.90 2.42
C THR A 290 6.57 -7.60 1.64
N LEU A 291 7.68 -7.09 1.07
CA LEU A 291 7.62 -5.96 0.14
C LEU A 291 6.68 -6.24 -1.02
N ARG A 292 6.77 -7.45 -1.61
CA ARG A 292 5.96 -7.86 -2.76
C ARG A 292 4.48 -7.85 -2.46
N GLY A 293 4.04 -8.48 -1.38
CA GLY A 293 2.63 -8.53 -1.00
C GLY A 293 2.09 -7.16 -0.65
N SER A 294 2.77 -6.40 0.21
CA SER A 294 2.38 -5.01 0.54
C SER A 294 2.19 -4.13 -0.71
N ILE A 295 3.15 -4.18 -1.65
CA ILE A 295 3.12 -3.41 -2.89
C ILE A 295 2.03 -3.89 -3.84
N LEU A 296 1.86 -5.22 -3.98
CA LEU A 296 0.84 -5.79 -4.84
C LEU A 296 -0.56 -5.32 -4.44
N TYR A 297 -0.93 -5.48 -3.17
CA TYR A 297 -2.28 -5.08 -2.71
C TYR A 297 -2.48 -3.58 -2.80
N ALA A 298 -1.49 -2.79 -2.37
CA ALA A 298 -1.59 -1.34 -2.42
C ALA A 298 -1.65 -0.81 -3.85
N SER A 299 -0.85 -1.35 -4.78
CA SER A 299 -0.86 -0.91 -6.17
C SER A 299 -2.20 -1.19 -6.87
N VAL A 300 -2.82 -2.35 -6.63
CA VAL A 300 -4.15 -2.67 -7.16
C VAL A 300 -5.23 -1.80 -6.52
N LEU A 301 -5.19 -1.61 -5.20
CA LEU A 301 -6.14 -0.74 -4.51
C LEU A 301 -6.04 0.71 -4.99
N LEU A 302 -4.81 1.24 -5.09
CA LEU A 302 -4.56 2.59 -5.56
C LEU A 302 -4.96 2.76 -7.02
N GLN A 303 -4.70 1.78 -7.89
CA GLN A 303 -5.16 1.83 -9.28
C GLN A 303 -6.69 1.96 -9.36
N LEU A 304 -7.43 1.17 -8.58
CA LEU A 304 -8.89 1.28 -8.53
C LEU A 304 -9.38 2.65 -7.99
N ILE A 305 -8.70 3.19 -6.98
CA ILE A 305 -9.00 4.52 -6.45
C ILE A 305 -8.68 5.60 -7.49
N TYR A 306 -7.56 5.50 -8.19
CA TYR A 306 -7.17 6.41 -9.26
C TYR A 306 -8.22 6.43 -10.36
N GLU A 307 -8.65 5.26 -10.84
CA GLU A 307 -9.70 5.14 -11.87
C GLU A 307 -11.07 5.64 -11.41
N LYS A 308 -11.29 5.85 -10.12
CA LYS A 308 -12.50 6.46 -9.59
C LYS A 308 -12.40 7.98 -9.43
N ILE A 309 -11.20 8.47 -9.11
CA ILE A 309 -10.97 9.88 -8.77
C ILE A 309 -10.57 10.70 -10.00
N VAL A 310 -9.81 10.10 -10.91
CA VAL A 310 -9.14 10.79 -12.02
C VAL A 310 -9.79 10.50 -13.37
N LEU A 311 -10.42 9.33 -13.52
CA LEU A 311 -11.10 8.89 -14.75
C LEU A 311 -12.62 8.89 -14.55
#